data_AF-A0A3G4VDW6-F1
#
_entry.id   AF-A0A3G4VDW6-F1
#
_cell.length_a   1.000
_cell.length_b   1.000
_cell.length_c   1.000
_cell.angle_alpha   90.00
_cell.angle_beta   90.00
_cell.angle_gamma   90.00
#
_symmetry.space_group_name_H-M   'P 1'
#
loop_
_entity.id
_entity.type
_entity.pdbx_description
1 polymer ?
#
loop_
_entity_poly.entity_id
_entity_poly.type
_entity_poly.pdbx_seq_one_letter_code
_entity_poly.pdbx_strand_id
1 'polypeptide(L)'
;MTASYADNPAFPPIDERPVDMAEQPTRFYVKYTQGAEQQVRELLMSHQLEVVEVLDNQRVFVVSGEQEKADSLADNALVEYVEPEPTRKLYSQ
;
A
#
# COMPACT_ATOMS: atom_id res chain seq x y z
N MET A 1 -37.96 -24.38 8.71
CA MET A 1 -37.87 -22.94 9.05
C MET A 1 -37.45 -22.21 7.80
N THR A 2 -38.36 -21.49 7.16
CA THR A 2 -38.20 -20.87 5.83
C THR A 2 -37.60 -19.47 5.97
N ALA A 3 -36.38 -19.28 5.47
CA ALA A 3 -35.77 -17.96 5.35
C ALA A 3 -36.56 -17.13 4.32
N SER A 4 -37.08 -15.98 4.74
CA SER A 4 -37.74 -15.02 3.87
C SER A 4 -36.68 -14.06 3.33
N TYR A 5 -36.41 -14.08 2.02
CA TYR A 5 -35.57 -13.10 1.37
C TYR A 5 -36.43 -11.88 1.04
N ALA A 6 -36.04 -10.70 1.54
CA ALA A 6 -36.61 -9.44 1.10
C ALA A 6 -35.96 -9.05 -0.22
N ASP A 7 -36.74 -9.07 -1.30
CA ASP A 7 -36.35 -8.72 -2.67
C ASP A 7 -36.12 -7.20 -2.76
N ASN A 8 -35.03 -6.72 -2.15
CA ASN A 8 -34.64 -5.31 -2.18
C ASN A 8 -33.57 -5.08 -3.25
N PRO A 9 -33.89 -4.43 -4.38
CA PRO A 9 -32.93 -4.18 -5.46
C PRO A 9 -31.81 -3.22 -5.07
N ALA A 10 -31.89 -2.53 -3.93
CA ALA A 10 -30.87 -1.59 -3.47
C ALA A 10 -29.62 -2.28 -2.85
N PHE A 11 -29.72 -3.56 -2.52
CA PHE A 11 -28.60 -4.36 -2.01
C PHE A 11 -28.60 -5.70 -2.76
N PRO A 12 -27.94 -5.80 -3.93
CA PRO A 12 -27.73 -7.11 -4.54
C PRO A 12 -27.07 -8.03 -3.50
N PRO A 13 -27.41 -9.33 -3.48
CA PRO A 13 -26.77 -10.29 -2.59
C PRO A 13 -25.26 -10.12 -2.73
N ILE A 14 -24.59 -9.94 -1.58
CA ILE A 14 -23.18 -9.63 -1.50
C ILE A 14 -22.46 -10.59 -2.44
N ASP A 15 -21.86 -10.02 -3.47
CA ASP A 15 -21.14 -10.76 -4.48
C ASP A 15 -19.94 -11.42 -3.77
N GLU A 16 -20.05 -12.70 -3.42
CA GLU A 16 -18.99 -13.54 -2.85
C GLU A 16 -17.89 -13.82 -3.89
N ARG A 17 -17.60 -12.85 -4.77
CA ARG A 17 -16.32 -12.86 -5.47
C ARG A 17 -15.25 -12.91 -4.38
N PRO A 18 -14.39 -13.95 -4.34
CA PRO A 18 -13.18 -13.83 -3.55
C PRO A 18 -12.56 -12.53 -4.03
N VAL A 19 -12.41 -11.57 -3.10
CA VAL A 19 -11.59 -10.40 -3.38
C VAL A 19 -10.24 -11.04 -3.65
N ASP A 20 -9.86 -11.13 -4.93
CA ASP A 20 -8.55 -11.58 -5.37
C ASP A 20 -7.54 -10.58 -4.77
N MET A 21 -7.22 -10.78 -3.49
CA MET A 21 -6.04 -10.27 -2.80
C MET A 21 -4.80 -11.02 -3.29
N ALA A 22 -4.97 -11.97 -4.21
CA ALA A 22 -3.89 -12.56 -4.96
C ALA A 22 -3.28 -11.47 -5.86
N GLU A 23 -2.05 -11.08 -5.53
CA GLU A 23 -1.11 -10.36 -6.39
C GLU A 23 -1.26 -8.84 -6.51
N GLN A 24 -1.71 -8.13 -5.46
CA GLN A 24 -1.28 -6.72 -5.38
C GLN A 24 0.24 -6.68 -5.17
N PRO A 25 0.99 -5.91 -5.98
CA PRO A 25 2.43 -5.81 -5.82
C PRO A 25 2.76 -5.32 -4.42
N THR A 26 3.81 -5.88 -3.81
CA THR A 26 4.22 -5.53 -2.45
C THR A 26 4.44 -4.02 -2.36
N ARG A 27 3.83 -3.41 -1.34
CA ARG A 27 3.93 -1.99 -1.07
C ARG A 27 4.79 -1.73 0.15
N PHE A 28 5.46 -0.59 0.13
CA PHE A 28 6.36 -0.14 1.18
C PHE A 28 6.09 1.31 1.53
N TYR A 29 6.18 1.63 2.80
CA TYR A 29 6.25 3.00 3.30
C TYR A 29 7.71 3.43 3.33
N VAL A 30 8.03 4.50 2.60
CA VAL A 30 9.35 5.14 2.58
C VAL A 30 9.21 6.50 3.22
N LYS A 31 9.71 6.64 4.45
CA LYS A 31 9.73 7.93 5.14
C LYS A 31 10.98 8.70 4.76
N TYR A 32 10.81 9.98 4.43
CA TYR A 32 11.91 10.85 4.03
C TYR A 32 12.14 12.00 5.00
N THR A 33 13.40 12.44 5.04
CA THR A 33 13.85 13.58 5.83
C THR A 33 13.23 14.89 5.32
N GLN A 34 13.09 15.88 6.21
CA GLN A 34 12.46 17.15 5.86
C GLN A 34 13.21 17.87 4.74
N GLY A 35 12.48 18.27 3.70
CA GLY A 35 13.04 18.99 2.54
C GLY A 35 13.68 18.09 1.47
N ALA A 36 13.70 16.77 1.67
CA ALA A 36 14.29 15.81 0.74
C ALA A 36 13.29 15.21 -0.27
N GLU A 37 12.06 15.74 -0.35
CA GLU A 37 10.95 15.12 -1.09
C GLU A 37 11.29 14.87 -2.57
N GLN A 38 11.78 15.89 -3.27
CA GLN A 38 12.12 15.77 -4.69
C GLN A 38 13.28 14.80 -4.91
N GLN A 39 14.32 14.88 -4.08
CA GLN A 39 15.48 14.00 -4.18
C GLN A 39 15.11 12.54 -3.92
N VAL A 40 14.23 12.28 -2.95
CA VAL A 40 13.73 10.93 -2.69
C VAL A 40 12.82 10.46 -3.82
N ARG A 41 11.99 11.33 -4.39
CA ARG A 41 11.17 10.97 -5.57
C ARG A 41 12.03 10.55 -6.76
N GLU A 42 13.11 11.28 -7.05
CA GLU A 42 14.08 10.91 -8.10
C GLU A 42 14.80 9.59 -7.77
N LEU A 43 15.18 9.39 -6.51
CA LEU A 43 15.79 8.15 -6.03
C LEU A 43 14.87 6.93 -6.20
N LEU A 44 13.58 7.09 -5.89
CA LEU A 44 12.58 6.04 -6.07
C LEU A 44 12.43 5.66 -7.55
N MET A 45 12.37 6.66 -8.44
CA MET A 45 12.32 6.43 -9.88
C MET A 45 13.59 5.72 -10.39
N SER A 46 14.78 6.07 -9.88
CA SER A 46 16.03 5.41 -10.30
C SER A 46 16.07 3.93 -9.90
N HIS A 47 15.41 3.57 -8.80
CA HIS A 47 15.29 2.20 -8.30
C HIS A 47 14.10 1.43 -8.88
N GLN A 48 13.39 2.01 -9.86
CA GLN A 48 12.17 1.44 -10.46
C GLN A 48 11.07 1.16 -9.42
N LEU A 49 11.00 1.97 -8.36
CA LEU A 49 9.92 1.95 -7.39
C LEU A 49 8.88 2.98 -7.80
N GLU A 50 7.64 2.52 -7.94
CA GLU A 50 6.52 3.38 -8.36
C GLU A 50 5.86 4.00 -7.13
N VAL A 51 5.69 5.31 -7.11
CA VAL A 51 4.96 6.01 -6.04
C VAL A 51 3.45 5.87 -6.31
N VAL A 52 2.77 5.10 -5.46
CA VAL A 52 1.32 4.84 -5.55
C VAL A 52 0.50 5.81 -4.70
N GLU A 53 1.05 6.30 -3.59
CA GLU A 53 0.39 7.27 -2.72
C GLU A 53 1.43 8.16 -2.03
N VAL A 54 1.01 9.38 -1.69
CA VAL A 54 1.84 10.34 -0.97
C VAL A 54 1.10 10.75 0.30
N LEU A 55 1.76 10.61 1.44
CA LEU A 55 1.27 11.02 2.74
C LEU A 55 2.05 12.27 3.18
N ASP A 56 1.72 13.41 2.57
CA ASP A 56 2.49 14.67 2.69
C ASP A 56 2.73 15.10 4.14
N ASN A 57 1.67 15.04 4.97
CA ASN A 57 1.72 15.42 6.39
C ASN A 57 2.68 14.54 7.22
N GLN A 58 2.97 13.33 6.72
CA GLN A 58 3.81 12.34 7.39
C GLN A 58 5.20 12.25 6.76
N ARG A 59 5.41 12.90 5.60
CA ARG A 59 6.60 12.77 4.74
C ARG A 59 6.88 11.31 4.40
N VAL A 60 5.84 10.62 3.92
CA VAL A 60 5.93 9.22 3.54
C VAL A 60 5.45 9.07 2.11
N PHE A 61 6.24 8.36 1.30
CA PHE A 61 5.78 7.80 0.05
C PHE A 61 5.34 6.36 0.27
N VAL A 62 4.19 6.00 -0.27
CA VAL A 62 3.81 4.60 -0.45
C VAL A 62 4.29 4.20 -1.83
N VAL A 63 5.15 3.19 -1.91
CA VAL A 63 5.76 2.74 -3.16
C VAL A 63 5.47 1.27 -3.41
N SER A 64 5.34 0.88 -4.67
CA SER A 64 5.26 -0.51 -5.09
C SER A 64 6.48 -0.93 -5.89
N GLY A 65 6.93 -2.16 -5.67
CA GLY A 65 8.03 -2.76 -6.43
C GLY A 65 8.66 -3.94 -5.71
N GLU A 66 9.89 -4.27 -6.10
CA GLU A 66 10.66 -5.37 -5.51
C GLU A 66 11.20 -5.02 -4.12
N GLN A 67 11.13 -5.98 -3.19
CA GLN A 67 11.61 -5.78 -1.82
C GLN A 67 13.11 -5.44 -1.76
N GLU A 68 13.94 -6.10 -2.58
CA GLU A 68 15.39 -5.81 -2.62
C GLU A 68 15.69 -4.34 -2.96
N LYS A 69 14.86 -3.72 -3.82
CA LYS A 69 14.99 -2.30 -4.18
C LYS A 69 14.57 -1.40 -3.03
N ALA A 70 13.47 -1.74 -2.36
CA ALA A 70 12.99 -0.99 -1.20
C ALA A 70 14.02 -1.05 -0.05
N ASP A 71 14.54 -2.24 0.26
CA ASP A 71 15.54 -2.46 1.31
C ASP A 71 16.83 -1.66 1.04
N SER A 72 17.25 -1.52 -0.23
CA SER A 72 18.42 -0.73 -0.60
C SER A 72 18.33 0.78 -0.27
N LEU A 73 17.11 1.29 -0.06
CA LEU A 73 16.88 2.69 0.31
C LEU A 73 17.17 2.95 1.80
N ALA A 74 17.14 1.92 2.65
CA ALA A 74 17.26 2.08 4.10
C ALA A 74 18.63 2.66 4.53
N ASP A 75 19.67 2.48 3.72
CA ASP A 75 21.01 3.01 3.97
C ASP A 75 21.19 4.46 3.47
N ASN A 76 20.19 5.04 2.79
CA ASN A 76 20.30 6.37 2.21
C ASN A 76 20.06 7.46 3.27
N ALA A 77 20.94 8.45 3.35
CA ALA A 77 20.84 9.56 4.30
C ALA A 77 19.56 10.41 4.17
N LEU A 78 18.86 10.35 3.03
CA LEU A 78 17.61 11.06 2.79
C LEU A 78 16.38 10.31 3.30
N VAL A 79 16.52 9.03 3.62
CA VAL A 79 15.46 8.10 4.03
C VAL A 79 15.57 7.85 5.53
N GLU A 80 14.48 8.05 6.27
CA GLU A 80 14.43 7.79 7.71
C GLU A 80 14.15 6.32 8.01
N TYR A 81 13.23 5.70 7.25
CA TYR A 81 12.97 4.27 7.31
C TYR A 81 12.23 3.78 6.07
N VAL A 82 12.30 2.46 5.87
CA VAL A 82 11.52 1.71 4.89
C VAL A 82 10.85 0.55 5.60
N GLU A 83 9.54 0.41 5.43
CA GLU A 83 8.76 -0.69 6.02
C GLU A 83 7.73 -1.23 5.04
N PRO A 84 7.46 -2.55 5.03
CA PRO A 84 6.39 -3.11 4.23
C PRO A 84 5.00 -2.66 4.74
N GLU A 85 4.07 -2.43 3.82
CA GLU A 85 2.68 -2.12 4.17
C GLU A 85 2.04 -3.34 4.87
N PRO A 86 1.44 -3.17 6.07
CA PRO A 86 0.90 -4.29 6.81
C PRO A 86 -0.35 -4.86 6.14
N THR A 87 -0.38 -6.19 5.97
CA THR A 87 -1.56 -6.89 5.45
C THR A 87 -2.70 -6.85 6.45
N ARG A 88 -3.79 -6.17 6.11
CA ARG A 88 -5.00 -6.13 6.94
C ARG A 88 -5.84 -7.38 6.70
N LYS A 89 -6.28 -8.04 7.78
CA LYS A 89 -7.25 -9.14 7.73
C LYS A 89 -8.53 -8.71 8.45
N LEU A 90 -9.68 -9.00 7.85
CA LEU A 90 -10.95 -8.81 8.52
C LEU A 90 -11.02 -9.79 9.69
N TYR A 91 -11.25 -9.27 10.90
CA TYR A 91 -11.43 -10.10 12.07
C TYR A 91 -12.92 -10.52 12.14
N SER A 92 -13.20 -11.80 11.92
CA SER A 92 -14.54 -12.38 12.12
C SER A 92 -14.57 -13.15 13.43
N GLN A 93 -15.55 -12.84 14.29
CA GLN A 93 -15.87 -13.58 15.52
C GLN A 93 -17.06 -14.51 15.33
#